data_AF-A0A417IT55-F1
#
_entry.id   AF-A0A417IT55-F1
#
_cell.length_a   1.000
_cell.length_b   1.000
_cell.length_c   1.000
_cell.angle_alpha   90.00
_cell.angle_beta   90.00
_cell.angle_gamma   90.00
#
_symmetry.space_group_name_H-M   'P 1'
#
loop_
_entity.id
_entity.type
_entity.pdbx_description
1 polymer ?
#
loop_
_entity_poly.entity_id
_entity_poly.type
_entity_poly.pdbx_seq_one_letter_code
_entity_poly.pdbx_strand_id
1 'polypeptide(L)'
;MKVHGDNKPEKISANSQPNKLGRAWVRFCLNPFETTDADGNTQWEYDEYVTEVADGSDLQARVNEQNDALLLQAVGEEYGTPLTSVDDLREQRIADSKADLAAWLSENPLTWTDGKKYAVTSEKQAQLTSALAVQQVAQSAGVERELRWNSTGDECTVWQYADLCALALAIAAYVEPRVSIQQAAEVDLRNAATAEEVLSVAWNYA
;
A
#
# COMPACT_ATOMS: atom_id res chain seq x y z
N MET A 1 6.14 -9.43 -8.07
CA MET A 1 5.80 -8.68 -9.31
C MET A 1 4.43 -9.09 -9.89
N LYS A 2 3.65 -8.17 -10.48
CA LYS A 2 2.41 -8.52 -11.23
C LYS A 2 2.74 -9.06 -12.62
N VAL A 3 2.17 -10.21 -12.98
CA VAL A 3 2.42 -10.92 -14.25
C VAL A 3 1.10 -11.28 -14.92
N HIS A 4 1.11 -11.32 -16.26
CA HIS A 4 -0.01 -11.75 -17.09
C HIS A 4 0.31 -13.06 -17.80
N GLY A 5 -0.68 -13.93 -18.00
CA GLY A 5 -0.53 -15.16 -18.74
C GLY A 5 -1.82 -15.64 -19.41
N ASP A 6 -1.68 -16.37 -20.51
CA ASP A 6 -2.81 -16.92 -21.27
C ASP A 6 -3.57 -18.01 -20.50
N ASN A 7 -2.88 -18.69 -19.58
CA ASN A 7 -3.42 -19.80 -18.79
C ASN A 7 -3.34 -19.48 -17.30
N LYS A 8 -4.26 -20.06 -16.53
CA LYS A 8 -4.18 -20.00 -15.06
C LYS A 8 -2.86 -20.61 -14.59
N PRO A 9 -2.05 -19.88 -13.80
CA PRO A 9 -0.75 -20.37 -13.38
C PRO A 9 -0.88 -21.50 -12.34
N GLU A 10 0.13 -22.38 -12.31
CA GLU A 10 0.34 -23.27 -11.16
C GLU A 10 0.77 -22.44 -9.96
N LYS A 11 0.20 -22.75 -8.79
CA LYS A 11 0.49 -22.02 -7.55
C LYS A 11 1.98 -22.07 -7.18
N ILE A 12 2.60 -23.24 -7.34
CA ILE A 12 4.03 -23.44 -7.09
C ILE A 12 4.57 -24.29 -8.22
N SER A 13 5.67 -23.85 -8.84
CA SER A 13 6.40 -24.65 -9.81
C SER A 13 7.90 -24.54 -9.55
N ALA A 14 8.63 -25.63 -9.81
CA ALA A 14 10.08 -25.66 -9.63
C ALA A 14 10.73 -26.45 -10.76
N ASN A 15 11.75 -25.87 -11.40
CA ASN A 15 12.47 -26.54 -12.48
C ASN A 15 13.96 -26.20 -12.47
N SER A 16 14.77 -27.15 -12.92
CA SER A 16 16.20 -26.99 -13.17
C SER A 16 16.48 -25.78 -14.06
N GLN A 17 17.57 -25.07 -13.79
CA GLN A 17 18.05 -23.97 -14.61
C GLN A 17 19.06 -24.48 -15.64
N PRO A 18 18.74 -24.47 -16.96
CA PRO A 18 19.67 -24.96 -17.98
C PRO A 18 21.00 -24.19 -18.00
N ASN A 19 20.97 -22.92 -17.60
CA ASN A 19 22.13 -22.01 -17.64
C ASN A 19 22.92 -21.95 -16.32
N LYS A 20 22.45 -22.63 -15.26
CA LYS A 20 23.13 -22.69 -13.95
C LYS A 20 23.09 -24.13 -13.43
N LEU A 21 24.13 -24.90 -13.74
CA LEU A 21 24.20 -26.31 -13.37
C LEU A 21 24.05 -26.51 -11.85
N GLY A 22 23.18 -27.43 -11.45
CA GLY A 22 22.90 -27.73 -10.04
C GLY A 22 22.00 -26.71 -9.33
N ARG A 23 21.37 -25.79 -10.06
CA ARG A 23 20.40 -24.82 -9.54
C ARG A 23 19.03 -25.02 -10.16
N ALA A 24 17.99 -24.76 -9.38
CA ALA A 24 16.61 -24.73 -9.82
C ALA A 24 15.99 -23.38 -9.45
N TRP A 25 15.02 -22.94 -10.25
CA TRP A 25 14.14 -21.86 -9.85
C TRP A 25 12.92 -22.45 -9.14
N VAL A 26 12.38 -21.71 -8.17
CA VAL A 26 11.08 -21.95 -7.56
C VAL A 26 10.24 -20.70 -7.80
N ARG A 27 9.05 -20.87 -8.37
CA ARG A 27 8.09 -19.80 -8.63
C ARG A 27 6.84 -20.01 -7.80
N PHE A 28 6.38 -18.92 -7.19
CA PHE A 28 5.11 -18.83 -6.50
C PHE A 28 4.20 -17.89 -7.27
N CYS A 29 3.03 -18.40 -7.69
CA CYS A 29 2.01 -17.59 -8.35
C CYS A 29 0.81 -17.47 -7.41
N LEU A 30 0.62 -16.27 -6.86
CA LEU A 30 -0.41 -15.96 -5.87
C LEU A 30 -1.47 -15.01 -6.44
N ASN A 31 -2.62 -14.96 -5.78
CA ASN A 31 -3.73 -14.08 -6.12
C ASN A 31 -4.16 -14.10 -7.61
N PRO A 32 -4.27 -15.28 -8.27
CA PRO A 32 -4.63 -15.32 -9.67
C PRO A 32 -6.09 -14.90 -9.89
N PHE A 33 -6.31 -13.94 -10.79
CA PHE A 33 -7.64 -13.55 -11.22
C PHE A 33 -7.73 -13.46 -12.73
N GLU A 34 -8.91 -13.78 -13.25
CA GLU A 34 -9.20 -13.72 -14.68
C GLU A 34 -9.61 -12.29 -15.06
N THR A 35 -9.03 -11.76 -16.13
CA THR A 35 -9.32 -10.46 -16.69
C THR A 35 -9.47 -10.54 -18.21
N THR A 36 -9.97 -9.49 -18.84
CA THR A 36 -10.15 -9.42 -20.29
C THR A 36 -9.23 -8.33 -20.84
N ASP A 37 -8.45 -8.65 -21.86
CA ASP A 37 -7.58 -7.69 -22.53
C ASP A 37 -8.38 -6.70 -23.40
N ALA A 38 -7.68 -5.72 -23.98
CA ALA A 38 -8.29 -4.70 -24.84
C ALA A 38 -8.90 -5.28 -26.13
N ASP A 39 -8.48 -6.47 -26.53
CA ASP A 39 -8.92 -7.18 -27.73
C ASP A 39 -10.08 -8.16 -27.43
N GLY A 40 -10.50 -8.27 -26.17
CA GLY A 40 -11.60 -9.12 -25.73
C GLY A 40 -11.20 -10.55 -25.38
N ASN A 41 -9.90 -10.86 -25.30
CA ASN A 41 -9.42 -12.19 -24.92
C ASN A 41 -9.31 -12.33 -23.41
N THR A 42 -9.62 -13.52 -22.92
CA THR A 42 -9.40 -13.90 -21.52
C THR A 42 -7.90 -14.04 -21.24
N GLN A 43 -7.43 -13.38 -20.18
CA GLN A 43 -6.06 -13.49 -19.66
C GLN A 43 -6.08 -13.61 -18.13
N TRP A 44 -5.01 -14.13 -17.55
CA TRP A 44 -4.84 -14.24 -16.09
C TRP A 44 -3.82 -13.23 -15.60
N GLU A 45 -4.13 -12.53 -14.51
CA GLU A 45 -3.19 -11.69 -13.78
C GLU A 45 -2.92 -12.30 -12.41
N TYR A 46 -1.66 -12.28 -11.96
CA TYR A 46 -1.24 -12.88 -10.69
C TYR A 46 0.04 -12.21 -10.15
N ASP A 47 0.30 -12.41 -8.86
CA ASP A 47 1.56 -12.05 -8.21
C ASP A 47 2.56 -13.19 -8.40
N GLU A 48 3.71 -12.92 -9.00
CA GLU A 48 4.82 -13.86 -9.15
C GLU A 48 5.99 -13.47 -8.24
N TYR A 49 6.46 -14.46 -7.47
CA TYR A 49 7.69 -14.42 -6.67
C TYR A 49 8.61 -15.56 -7.07
N VAL A 50 9.90 -15.28 -7.19
CA VAL A 50 10.89 -16.25 -7.68
C VAL A 50 12.08 -16.29 -6.74
N THR A 51 12.55 -17.49 -6.40
CA THR A 51 13.84 -17.68 -5.72
C THR A 51 14.62 -18.84 -6.33
N GLU A 52 15.91 -18.92 -6.02
CA GLU A 52 16.81 -19.96 -6.50
C GLU A 52 17.22 -20.92 -5.38
N VAL A 53 17.04 -22.22 -5.62
CA VAL A 53 17.43 -23.30 -4.71
C VAL A 53 18.44 -24.24 -5.36
N ALA A 54 19.06 -25.09 -4.56
CA ALA A 54 19.83 -26.22 -5.11
C ALA A 54 18.90 -27.15 -5.88
N ASP A 55 19.37 -27.69 -7.01
CA ASP A 55 18.64 -28.70 -7.78
C ASP A 55 18.88 -30.10 -7.19
N GLY A 56 18.01 -31.06 -7.50
CA GLY A 56 18.13 -32.44 -7.03
C GLY A 56 16.91 -33.28 -7.37
N SER A 57 17.05 -34.61 -7.25
CA SER A 57 15.95 -35.54 -7.51
C SER A 57 14.78 -35.39 -6.53
N ASP A 58 15.00 -34.75 -5.39
CA ASP A 58 14.03 -34.46 -4.34
C ASP A 58 13.44 -33.03 -4.44
N LEU A 59 13.78 -32.25 -5.48
CA LEU A 59 13.42 -30.83 -5.61
C LEU A 59 11.95 -30.56 -5.30
N GLN A 60 11.03 -31.27 -5.95
CA GLN A 60 9.61 -31.04 -5.76
C GLN A 60 9.14 -31.34 -4.32
N ALA A 61 9.65 -32.41 -3.72
CA ALA A 61 9.30 -32.79 -2.35
C ALA A 61 9.81 -31.73 -1.36
N ARG A 62 11.05 -31.27 -1.52
CA ARG A 62 11.66 -30.21 -0.71
C ARG A 62 10.92 -28.89 -0.84
N VAL A 63 10.55 -28.49 -2.06
CA VAL A 63 9.77 -27.26 -2.29
C VAL A 63 8.41 -27.33 -1.61
N ASN A 64 7.73 -28.46 -1.69
CA ASN A 64 6.43 -28.64 -1.02
C ASN A 64 6.55 -28.61 0.51
N GLU A 65 7.60 -29.22 1.08
CA GLU A 65 7.84 -29.22 2.52
C GLU A 65 8.25 -27.84 3.05
N GLN A 66 8.98 -27.05 2.25
CA GLN A 66 9.55 -25.77 2.64
C GLN A 66 8.82 -24.56 2.01
N ASN A 67 7.58 -24.75 1.57
CA ASN A 67 6.81 -23.75 0.82
C ASN A 67 6.87 -22.35 1.47
N ASP A 68 6.45 -22.23 2.73
CA ASP A 68 6.38 -20.94 3.42
C ASP A 68 7.75 -20.27 3.57
N ALA A 69 8.79 -21.06 3.88
CA ALA A 69 10.15 -20.54 4.03
C ALA A 69 10.72 -20.05 2.68
N LEU A 70 10.46 -20.77 1.60
CA LEU A 70 10.89 -20.40 0.26
C LEU A 70 10.10 -19.22 -0.29
N LEU A 71 8.81 -19.10 0.05
CA LEU A 71 8.01 -17.91 -0.28
C LEU A 71 8.53 -16.68 0.45
N LEU A 72 8.80 -16.76 1.75
CA LEU A 72 9.42 -15.66 2.52
C LEU A 72 10.77 -15.26 1.95
N GLN A 73 11.60 -16.23 1.55
CA GLN A 73 12.87 -15.97 0.87
C GLN A 73 12.65 -15.20 -0.45
N ALA A 74 11.76 -15.68 -1.32
CA ALA A 74 11.49 -15.06 -2.62
C ALA A 74 10.97 -13.62 -2.47
N VAL A 75 10.08 -13.40 -1.50
CA VAL A 75 9.53 -12.08 -1.20
C VAL A 75 10.59 -11.16 -0.61
N GLY A 76 11.42 -11.66 0.31
CA GLY A 76 12.53 -10.90 0.89
C GLY A 76 13.58 -10.48 -0.15
N GLU A 77 13.84 -11.34 -1.15
CA GLU A 77 14.69 -11.00 -2.30
C GLU A 77 14.10 -9.83 -3.11
N GLU A 78 12.78 -9.77 -3.31
CA GLU A 78 12.09 -8.65 -4.00
C GLU A 78 12.15 -7.35 -3.19
N TYR A 79 11.95 -7.41 -1.86
CA TYR A 79 12.12 -6.24 -0.99
C TYR A 79 13.59 -5.83 -0.79
N GLY A 80 14.56 -6.69 -1.15
CA GLY A 80 15.97 -6.48 -0.85
C GLY A 80 16.31 -6.59 0.65
N THR A 81 15.44 -7.20 1.46
CA THR A 81 15.64 -7.46 2.89
C THR A 81 15.25 -8.89 3.22
N PRO A 82 16.09 -9.66 3.95
CA PRO A 82 15.71 -11.00 4.35
C PRO A 82 14.43 -11.00 5.19
N LEU A 83 13.48 -11.87 4.84
CA LEU A 83 12.31 -12.19 5.65
C LEU A 83 12.47 -13.61 6.19
N THR A 84 12.51 -13.74 7.51
CA THR A 84 12.75 -15.00 8.21
C THR A 84 11.50 -15.54 8.89
N SER A 85 10.46 -14.73 8.98
CA SER A 85 9.19 -15.09 9.62
C SER A 85 7.99 -14.42 8.93
N VAL A 86 6.79 -14.94 9.20
CA VAL A 86 5.54 -14.29 8.78
C VAL A 86 5.38 -12.92 9.48
N ASP A 87 5.90 -12.77 10.70
CA ASP A 87 5.87 -11.49 11.43
C ASP A 87 6.67 -10.42 10.68
N ASP A 88 7.87 -10.76 10.16
CA ASP A 88 8.69 -9.85 9.35
C ASP A 88 7.91 -9.35 8.13
N LEU A 89 7.20 -10.26 7.45
CA LEU A 89 6.39 -9.92 6.27
C LEU A 89 5.19 -9.05 6.64
N ARG A 90 4.49 -9.32 7.76
CA ARG A 90 3.39 -8.46 8.23
C ARG A 90 3.89 -7.05 8.52
N GLU A 91 5.03 -6.92 9.17
CA GLU A 91 5.63 -5.62 9.47
C GLU A 91 5.94 -4.83 8.19
N GLN A 92 6.52 -5.49 7.17
CA GLN A 92 6.75 -4.88 5.87
C GLN A 92 5.44 -4.45 5.20
N ARG A 93 4.44 -5.33 5.11
CA ARG A 93 3.15 -5.01 4.46
C ARG A 93 2.38 -3.92 5.18
N ILE A 94 2.48 -3.83 6.52
CA ILE A 94 1.91 -2.71 7.28
C ILE A 94 2.65 -1.41 6.91
N ALA A 95 3.97 -1.44 6.76
CA ALA A 95 4.73 -0.28 6.30
C ALA A 95 4.34 0.14 4.88
N ASP A 96 4.16 -0.81 3.96
CA ASP A 96 3.67 -0.56 2.60
C ASP A 96 2.31 0.14 2.63
N SER A 97 1.35 -0.37 3.43
CA SER A 97 0.01 0.23 3.51
C SER A 97 0.03 1.70 3.97
N LYS A 98 1.02 2.08 4.79
CA LYS A 98 1.25 3.46 5.26
C LYS A 98 1.92 4.32 4.21
N ALA A 99 2.93 3.79 3.53
CA ALA A 99 3.59 4.47 2.43
C ALA A 99 2.61 4.75 1.29
N ASP A 100 1.80 3.75 0.92
CA ASP A 100 0.80 3.86 -0.14
C ASP A 100 -0.28 4.89 0.19
N LEU A 101 -0.80 4.91 1.44
CA LEU A 101 -1.77 5.92 1.85
C LEU A 101 -1.15 7.33 1.78
N ALA A 102 0.09 7.48 2.25
CA ALA A 102 0.78 8.76 2.21
C ALA A 102 1.02 9.25 0.77
N ALA A 103 1.44 8.36 -0.13
CA ALA A 103 1.59 8.64 -1.56
C ALA A 103 0.25 9.04 -2.18
N TRP A 104 -0.81 8.26 -1.94
CA TRP A 104 -2.14 8.55 -2.46
C TRP A 104 -2.65 9.92 -1.99
N LEU A 105 -2.52 10.25 -0.70
CA LEU A 105 -2.94 11.56 -0.17
C LEU A 105 -2.14 12.74 -0.75
N SER A 106 -0.89 12.51 -1.14
CA SER A 106 -0.05 13.51 -1.80
C SER A 106 -0.51 13.76 -3.24
N GLU A 107 -0.88 12.68 -3.96
CA GLU A 107 -1.25 12.72 -5.37
C GLU A 107 -2.72 13.09 -5.61
N ASN A 108 -3.58 12.93 -4.60
CA ASN A 108 -5.03 13.11 -4.70
C ASN A 108 -5.52 14.25 -3.78
N PRO A 109 -5.16 15.52 -4.06
CA PRO A 109 -5.64 16.66 -3.28
C PRO A 109 -7.16 16.85 -3.42
N LEU A 110 -7.78 17.35 -2.36
CA LEU A 110 -9.21 17.67 -2.36
C LEU A 110 -9.48 18.86 -3.28
N THR A 111 -10.43 18.72 -4.21
CA THR A 111 -10.98 19.88 -4.93
C THR A 111 -12.10 20.48 -4.09
N TRP A 112 -11.94 21.74 -3.68
CA TRP A 112 -12.88 22.44 -2.83
C TRP A 112 -13.95 23.20 -3.63
N THR A 113 -14.95 23.72 -2.93
CA THR A 113 -16.10 24.43 -3.52
C THR A 113 -15.72 25.69 -4.30
N ASP A 114 -14.53 26.24 -4.06
CA ASP A 114 -13.95 27.36 -4.80
C ASP A 114 -13.19 26.94 -6.08
N GLY A 115 -13.20 25.63 -6.40
CA GLY A 115 -12.51 25.06 -7.54
C GLY A 115 -11.01 24.84 -7.35
N LYS A 116 -10.45 25.21 -6.18
CA LYS A 116 -9.03 25.03 -5.90
C LYS A 116 -8.73 23.66 -5.31
N LYS A 117 -7.47 23.25 -5.42
CA LYS A 117 -6.94 22.01 -4.84
C LYS A 117 -6.27 22.28 -3.50
N TYR A 118 -6.58 21.46 -2.50
CA TYR A 118 -5.99 21.53 -1.17
C TYR A 118 -5.28 20.21 -0.86
N ALA A 119 -4.03 20.33 -0.44
CA ALA A 119 -3.24 19.18 -0.03
C ALA A 119 -3.83 18.55 1.24
N VAL A 120 -4.00 17.22 1.20
CA VAL A 120 -4.61 16.42 2.28
C VAL A 120 -3.62 15.48 2.96
N THR A 121 -2.32 15.73 2.78
CA THR A 121 -1.26 14.95 3.44
C THR A 121 -1.39 15.03 4.96
N SER A 122 -0.86 14.03 5.67
CA SER A 122 -0.88 14.02 7.14
C SER A 122 -0.25 15.29 7.73
N GLU A 123 0.86 15.77 7.15
CA GLU A 123 1.48 17.04 7.55
C GLU A 123 0.52 18.23 7.40
N LYS A 124 -0.21 18.30 6.29
CA LYS A 124 -1.16 19.40 6.03
C LYS A 124 -2.37 19.34 6.96
N GLN A 125 -2.87 18.15 7.27
CA GLN A 125 -3.92 17.96 8.27
C GLN A 125 -3.47 18.40 9.67
N ALA A 126 -2.23 18.07 10.06
CA ALA A 126 -1.66 18.49 11.34
C ALA A 126 -1.44 20.02 11.41
N GLN A 127 -0.93 20.62 10.33
CA GLN A 127 -0.78 22.07 10.21
C GLN A 127 -2.13 22.78 10.32
N LEU A 128 -3.18 22.25 9.66
CA LEU A 128 -4.52 22.83 9.66
C LEU A 128 -5.14 22.78 11.06
N THR A 129 -5.04 21.62 11.71
CA THR A 129 -5.50 21.43 13.09
C THR A 129 -4.79 22.39 14.05
N SER A 130 -3.47 22.52 13.93
CA SER A 130 -2.68 23.46 14.74
C SER A 130 -3.09 24.91 14.49
N ALA A 131 -3.26 25.32 13.22
CA ALA A 131 -3.66 26.67 12.86
C ALA A 131 -5.03 27.06 13.46
N LEU A 132 -6.00 26.14 13.40
CA LEU A 132 -7.32 26.32 13.99
C LEU A 132 -7.26 26.38 15.52
N ALA A 133 -6.50 25.49 16.17
CA ALA A 133 -6.34 25.49 17.62
C ALA A 133 -5.71 26.80 18.14
N VAL A 134 -4.64 27.26 17.48
CA VAL A 134 -3.97 28.53 17.83
C VAL A 134 -4.93 29.71 17.64
N GLN A 135 -5.74 29.71 16.59
CA GLN A 135 -6.73 30.78 16.37
C GLN A 135 -7.77 30.83 17.49
N GLN A 136 -8.24 29.66 17.96
CA GLN A 136 -9.21 29.58 19.05
C GLN A 136 -8.62 30.06 20.38
N VAL A 137 -7.35 29.74 20.67
CA VAL A 137 -6.64 30.27 21.84
C VAL A 137 -6.51 31.79 21.76
N ALA A 138 -6.10 32.34 20.61
CA ALA A 138 -5.97 33.79 20.42
C ALA A 138 -7.30 34.51 20.66
N GLN A 139 -8.40 34.00 20.10
CA GLN A 139 -9.75 34.55 20.33
C GLN A 139 -10.14 34.53 21.81
N SER A 140 -9.87 33.42 22.52
CA SER A 140 -10.18 33.32 23.95
C SER A 140 -9.37 34.28 24.83
N ALA A 141 -8.15 34.63 24.40
CA ALA A 141 -7.27 35.58 25.06
C ALA A 141 -7.53 37.04 24.66
N GLY A 142 -8.48 37.31 23.75
CA GLY A 142 -8.72 38.65 23.21
C GLY A 142 -7.56 39.17 22.33
N VAL A 143 -6.71 38.27 21.84
CA VAL A 143 -5.60 38.61 20.94
C VAL A 143 -6.09 38.51 19.50
N GLU A 144 -6.04 39.64 18.79
CA GLU A 144 -6.35 39.66 17.37
C GLU A 144 -5.22 38.98 16.58
N ARG A 145 -5.57 37.94 15.82
CA ARG A 145 -4.66 37.19 14.97
C ARG A 145 -5.29 36.95 13.61
N GLU A 146 -4.52 37.22 12.56
CA GLU A 146 -4.93 36.92 11.19
C GLU A 146 -4.73 35.43 10.89
N LEU A 147 -5.81 34.74 10.54
CA LEU A 147 -5.78 33.35 10.13
C LEU A 147 -5.47 33.29 8.63
N ARG A 148 -4.42 32.55 8.27
CA ARG A 148 -4.02 32.39 6.87
C ARG A 148 -3.86 30.92 6.50
N TRP A 149 -4.27 30.58 5.29
CA TRP A 149 -4.18 29.23 4.73
C TRP A 149 -3.96 29.26 3.22
N ASN A 150 -3.38 28.20 2.66
CA ASN A 150 -3.02 28.12 1.25
C ASN A 150 -3.62 26.89 0.56
N SER A 151 -4.00 27.06 -0.71
CA SER A 151 -4.21 25.96 -1.67
C SER A 151 -2.86 25.40 -2.15
N THR A 152 -2.88 24.23 -2.77
CA THR A 152 -1.68 23.57 -3.30
C THR A 152 -1.01 24.45 -4.36
N GLY A 153 0.22 24.89 -4.10
CA GLY A 153 1.03 25.69 -5.03
C GLY A 153 0.78 27.21 -4.98
N ASP A 154 -0.16 27.68 -4.16
CA ASP A 154 -0.48 29.11 -4.02
C ASP A 154 0.07 29.71 -2.72
N GLU A 155 0.12 31.05 -2.68
CA GLU A 155 0.45 31.81 -1.47
C GLU A 155 -0.69 31.77 -0.43
N CYS A 156 -0.33 31.95 0.85
CA CYS A 156 -1.29 32.00 1.95
C CYS A 156 -2.21 33.23 1.84
N THR A 157 -3.52 33.00 1.77
CA THR A 157 -4.55 34.05 1.82
C THR A 157 -5.15 34.16 3.21
N VAL A 158 -5.87 35.24 3.49
CA VAL A 158 -6.63 35.40 4.74
C VAL A 158 -7.91 34.55 4.68
N TRP A 159 -8.23 33.88 5.79
CA TRP A 159 -9.41 33.03 5.93
C TRP A 159 -10.25 33.44 7.13
N GLN A 160 -11.58 33.31 7.01
CA GLN A 160 -12.43 33.30 8.18
C GLN A 160 -12.30 31.97 8.91
N TYR A 161 -12.40 32.01 10.24
CA TYR A 161 -12.31 30.80 11.06
C TYR A 161 -13.35 29.75 10.66
N ALA A 162 -14.60 30.17 10.44
CA ALA A 162 -15.68 29.27 10.04
C ALA A 162 -15.42 28.59 8.69
N ASP A 163 -14.91 29.32 7.69
CA ASP A 163 -14.61 28.78 6.37
C ASP A 163 -13.43 27.79 6.44
N LEU A 164 -12.40 28.09 7.23
CA LEU A 164 -11.26 27.20 7.39
C LEU A 164 -11.65 25.94 8.18
N CYS A 165 -12.54 26.05 9.16
CA CYS A 165 -13.15 24.90 9.84
C CYS A 165 -13.94 24.04 8.86
N ALA A 166 -14.73 24.64 7.97
CA ALA A 166 -15.49 23.90 6.95
C ALA A 166 -14.55 23.11 6.01
N LEU A 167 -13.44 23.74 5.59
CA LEU A 167 -12.40 23.04 4.81
C LEU A 167 -11.77 21.89 5.60
N ALA A 168 -11.44 22.10 6.88
CA ALA A 168 -10.86 21.05 7.72
C ALA A 168 -11.78 19.83 7.87
N LEU A 169 -13.08 20.06 8.08
CA LEU A 169 -14.09 19.00 8.14
C LEU A 169 -14.24 18.26 6.82
N ALA A 170 -14.18 18.98 5.69
CA ALA A 170 -14.23 18.35 4.38
C ALA A 170 -13.00 17.50 4.07
N ILE A 171 -11.81 17.96 4.48
CA ILE A 171 -10.58 17.16 4.38
C ILE A 171 -10.69 15.91 5.25
N ALA A 172 -11.17 16.02 6.48
CA ALA A 172 -11.39 14.86 7.34
C ALA A 172 -12.33 13.85 6.69
N ALA A 173 -13.51 14.28 6.24
CA ALA A 173 -14.48 13.41 5.56
C ALA A 173 -13.94 12.78 4.27
N TYR A 174 -13.01 13.45 3.57
CA TYR A 174 -12.35 12.93 2.39
C TYR A 174 -11.29 11.86 2.74
N VAL A 175 -10.55 12.04 3.82
CA VAL A 175 -9.44 11.16 4.23
C VAL A 175 -9.91 9.95 5.04
N GLU A 176 -10.92 10.12 5.90
CA GLU A 176 -11.42 9.09 6.84
C GLU A 176 -11.74 7.73 6.21
N PRO A 177 -12.41 7.65 5.04
CA PRO A 177 -12.65 6.36 4.39
C PRO A 177 -11.37 5.64 4.00
N ARG A 178 -10.33 6.37 3.56
CA ARG A 178 -9.03 5.77 3.18
C ARG A 178 -8.27 5.26 4.40
N VAL A 179 -8.30 6.01 5.50
CA VAL A 179 -7.73 5.56 6.77
C VAL A 179 -8.47 4.30 7.26
N SER A 180 -9.78 4.23 7.06
CA SER A 180 -10.57 3.04 7.42
C SER A 180 -10.17 1.81 6.58
N ILE A 181 -9.93 1.99 5.28
CA ILE A 181 -9.42 0.94 4.39
C ILE A 181 -8.04 0.45 4.85
N GLN A 182 -7.12 1.38 5.16
CA GLN A 182 -5.81 1.04 5.70
C GLN A 182 -5.92 0.23 6.99
N GLN A 183 -6.74 0.70 7.94
CA GLN A 183 -6.91 0.04 9.24
C GLN A 183 -7.49 -1.37 9.10
N ALA A 184 -8.47 -1.56 8.21
CA ALA A 184 -9.02 -2.89 7.90
C ALA A 184 -7.92 -3.81 7.36
N ALA A 185 -7.13 -3.35 6.39
CA ALA A 185 -6.00 -4.11 5.86
C ALA A 185 -4.96 -4.43 6.94
N GLU A 186 -4.60 -3.49 7.82
CA GLU A 186 -3.67 -3.77 8.92
C GLU A 186 -4.21 -4.81 9.91
N VAL A 187 -5.52 -4.86 10.14
CA VAL A 187 -6.15 -5.88 10.98
C VAL A 187 -6.06 -7.25 10.30
N ASP A 188 -6.37 -7.34 9.01
CA ASP A 188 -6.28 -8.59 8.25
C ASP A 188 -4.83 -9.09 8.18
N LEU A 189 -3.86 -8.19 7.95
CA LEU A 189 -2.44 -8.50 7.99
C LEU A 189 -2.03 -9.08 9.34
N ARG A 190 -2.44 -8.47 10.46
CA ARG A 190 -2.12 -8.95 11.81
C ARG A 190 -2.72 -10.32 12.13
N ASN A 191 -3.87 -10.64 11.54
CA ASN A 191 -4.57 -11.90 11.77
C ASN A 191 -4.12 -13.04 10.84
N ALA A 192 -3.41 -12.72 9.75
CA ALA A 192 -2.90 -13.71 8.81
C ALA A 192 -1.83 -14.61 9.45
N ALA A 193 -2.02 -15.93 9.33
CA ALA A 193 -1.18 -16.96 9.93
C ALA A 193 -0.04 -17.40 9.00
N THR A 194 -0.24 -17.28 7.69
CA THR A 194 0.74 -17.73 6.68
C THR A 194 1.24 -16.57 5.80
N ALA A 195 2.40 -16.75 5.17
CA ALA A 195 2.95 -15.76 4.24
C ALA A 195 2.00 -15.51 3.05
N GLU A 196 1.32 -16.55 2.55
CA GLU A 196 0.33 -16.42 1.49
C GLU A 196 -0.89 -15.58 1.93
N GLU A 197 -1.43 -15.84 3.12
CA GLU A 197 -2.55 -15.04 3.65
C GLU A 197 -2.14 -13.56 3.77
N VAL A 198 -0.92 -13.28 4.24
CA VAL A 198 -0.39 -11.91 4.33
C VAL A 198 -0.30 -11.23 2.95
N LEU A 199 0.17 -11.96 1.93
CA LEU A 199 0.29 -11.46 0.55
C LEU A 199 -1.06 -11.37 -0.17
N SER A 200 -2.10 -12.06 0.33
CA SER A 200 -3.46 -11.97 -0.23
C SER A 200 -4.20 -10.71 0.21
N VAL A 201 -3.80 -10.10 1.33
CA VAL A 201 -4.41 -8.85 1.81
C VAL A 201 -4.11 -7.73 0.82
N ALA A 202 -5.16 -7.11 0.26
CA ALA A 202 -5.06 -5.99 -0.66
C ALA A 202 -5.82 -4.78 -0.13
N TRP A 203 -5.38 -3.58 -0.50
CA TRP A 203 -6.05 -2.32 -0.21
C TRP A 203 -6.12 -1.46 -1.48
N ASN A 204 -7.16 -0.64 -1.58
CA ASN A 204 -7.32 0.33 -2.66
C ASN A 204 -7.88 1.63 -2.09
N TYR A 205 -7.18 2.75 -2.32
CA TYR A 205 -7.54 4.07 -1.80
C TYR A 205 -8.29 4.96 -2.82
N ALA A 206 -8.40 4.51 -4.08
CA ALA A 206 -9.07 5.24 -5.16
C ALA A 206 -10.58 5.38 -4.90
#